data_AF-A0AAW4VPB9-F1
#
_entry.id   AF-A0AAW4VPB9-F1
#
_cell.length_a   1.000
_cell.length_b   1.000
_cell.length_c   1.000
_cell.angle_alpha   90.00
_cell.angle_beta   90.00
_cell.angle_gamma   90.00
#
_symmetry.space_group_name_H-M   'P 1'
#
loop_
_entity.id
_entity.type
_entity.pdbx_description
1 polymer ?
#
loop_
_entity_poly.entity_id
_entity_poly.type
_entity_poly.pdbx_seq_one_letter_code
_entity_poly.pdbx_strand_id
1 'polypeptide(L)' 'MSTKVRVNLREMYSKYYNQDCFVEVDQDVYDTMNKYDHIFAAYKRKVDYHKGYISLDRSLFLELKKLALMLTKTYF' A
#
# COMPACT_ATOMS: atom_id res chain seq x y z
N MET A 1 20.67 22.52 7.66
CA MET A 1 19.37 22.46 8.35
C MET A 1 18.59 21.34 7.69
N SER A 2 18.35 20.24 8.40
CA SER A 2 17.54 19.14 7.87
C SER A 2 16.07 19.58 7.85
N THR A 3 15.42 19.50 6.71
CA THR A 3 13.98 19.81 6.60
C THR A 3 13.21 18.73 7.34
N LYS A 4 12.40 19.12 8.31
CA LYS A 4 11.53 18.20 9.05
C LYS A 4 10.17 18.11 8.37
N VAL A 5 9.66 16.90 8.23
CA VAL A 5 8.34 16.57 7.68
C VAL A 5 7.49 15.99 8.79
N ARG A 6 6.25 16.49 8.92
CA ARG A 6 5.26 15.96 9.85
C ARG A 6 4.48 14.84 9.16
N VAL A 7 4.54 13.63 9.70
CA VAL A 7 3.84 12.44 9.18
C VAL A 7 2.87 11.89 10.20
N ASN A 8 1.75 11.33 9.72
CA ASN A 8 0.77 10.63 10.55
C ASN A 8 0.98 9.11 10.49
N LEU A 9 1.35 8.51 11.63
CA LEU A 9 1.58 7.07 11.73
C LEU A 9 0.30 6.25 11.55
N ARG A 10 -0.88 6.83 11.81
CA ARG A 10 -2.17 6.16 11.54
C ARG A 10 -2.41 5.95 10.06
N GLU A 11 -2.04 6.90 9.21
CA GLU A 11 -2.21 6.77 7.77
C GLU A 11 -1.28 5.71 7.19
N MET A 12 -0.02 5.70 7.63
CA MET A 12 0.97 4.74 7.13
C MET A 12 0.80 3.34 7.71
N TYR A 13 0.41 3.26 8.99
CA TYR A 13 0.40 2.02 9.77
C TYR A 13 -0.92 1.86 10.53
N SER A 14 -2.03 2.01 9.82
CA SER A 14 -3.40 1.92 10.37
C SER A 14 -3.72 0.64 11.14
N LYS A 15 -3.00 -0.45 10.85
CA LYS A 15 -3.11 -1.72 11.60
C LYS A 15 -2.61 -1.62 13.04
N TYR A 16 -1.66 -0.73 13.31
CA TYR A 16 -0.98 -0.59 14.61
C TYR A 16 -1.39 0.69 15.35
N TYR A 17 -1.79 1.72 14.61
CA TYR A 17 -2.20 3.01 15.16
C TYR A 17 -3.67 3.28 14.87
N ASN A 18 -4.50 3.23 15.92
CA ASN A 18 -5.95 3.45 15.82
C ASN A 18 -6.34 4.94 15.92
N GLN A 19 -5.40 5.80 16.30
CA GLN A 19 -5.58 7.24 16.52
C GLN A 19 -4.51 8.01 15.76
N ASP A 20 -4.80 9.25 15.36
CA ASP A 20 -3.83 10.08 14.66
C ASP A 20 -2.60 10.35 15.56
N CYS A 21 -1.43 9.96 15.09
CA CYS A 21 -0.18 10.08 15.81
C CYS A 21 0.85 10.74 14.90
N PHE A 22 1.14 12.01 15.19
CA PHE A 22 2.03 12.82 14.36
C PHE A 22 3.47 12.76 14.88
N VAL A 23 4.41 12.49 13.99
CA VAL A 23 5.85 12.49 14.29
C VAL A 23 6.57 13.37 13.28
N GLU A 24 7.59 14.09 13.74
CA GLU A 24 8.50 14.84 12.89
C GLU A 24 9.70 13.96 12.53
N VAL A 25 9.89 13.72 11.24
CA VAL A 25 11.03 12.99 10.69
C VAL A 25 11.80 13.89 9.75
N ASP A 26 13.08 13.59 9.57
CA ASP A 26 13.89 14.25 8.56
C ASP A 26 13.41 13.90 7.15
N GLN A 27 13.58 14.83 6.22
CA GLN A 27 13.15 14.69 4.83
C GLN A 27 13.80 13.46 4.16
N ASP A 28 15.07 13.18 4.45
CA ASP A 28 15.80 12.02 3.92
C ASP A 28 15.19 10.70 4.39
N VAL A 29 14.74 10.62 5.65
CA VAL A 29 14.01 9.49 6.21
C VAL A 29 12.67 9.35 5.50
N TYR A 30 11.92 10.44 5.35
CA TYR A 30 10.63 10.43 4.66
C TYR A 30 10.75 9.98 3.20
N ASP A 31 11.72 10.50 2.46
CA ASP A 31 11.97 10.14 1.06
C ASP A 31 12.35 8.66 0.93
N THR A 32 13.15 8.15 1.88
CA THR A 32 13.52 6.75 1.94
C THR A 32 12.29 5.86 2.17
N MET A 33 11.44 6.22 3.14
CA MET A 33 10.20 5.49 3.41
C MET A 33 9.29 5.45 2.18
N ASN A 34 9.06 6.60 1.54
CA ASN A 34 8.21 6.70 0.36
C ASN A 34 8.74 5.89 -0.84
N LYS A 35 10.07 5.89 -1.04
CA LYS A 35 10.72 5.09 -2.09
C LYS A 35 10.44 3.59 -1.90
N TYR A 36 10.58 3.08 -0.69
CA TYR A 36 10.33 1.66 -0.42
C TYR A 36 8.86 1.28 -0.50
N ASP A 37 7.94 2.17 -0.10
CA ASP A 37 6.51 1.94 -0.26
C ASP A 37 6.11 1.79 -1.74
N HIS A 38 6.64 2.64 -2.62
CA HIS A 38 6.41 2.52 -4.06
C HIS A 38 6.98 1.22 -4.64
N ILE A 39 8.19 0.82 -4.23
CA ILE A 39 8.80 -0.44 -4.66
C ILE A 39 7.99 -1.64 -4.17
N PHE A 40 7.57 -1.64 -2.89
CA PHE A 40 6.77 -2.70 -2.30
C PHE A 40 5.41 -2.83 -2.98
N ALA A 41 4.74 -1.70 -3.29
CA ALA A 41 3.49 -1.71 -4.03
C ALA A 41 3.65 -2.31 -5.44
N ALA A 42 4.71 -1.96 -6.16
CA ALA A 42 5.01 -2.53 -7.47
C ALA A 42 5.31 -4.04 -7.39
N TYR A 43 6.11 -4.45 -6.40
CA TYR A 43 6.39 -5.86 -6.13
C TYR A 43 5.11 -6.65 -5.82
N LYS A 44 4.25 -6.13 -4.95
CA LYS A 44 2.97 -6.76 -4.59
C LYS A 44 2.07 -6.95 -5.81
N ARG A 45 1.98 -5.96 -6.71
CA ARG A 45 1.25 -6.09 -7.98
C ARG A 45 1.82 -7.22 -8.85
N LYS A 46 3.15 -7.29 -8.99
CA LYS A 46 3.81 -8.35 -9.77
C LYS A 46 3.55 -9.74 -9.19
N VAL A 47 3.65 -9.88 -7.87
CA VAL A 47 3.34 -11.12 -7.16
C VAL A 47 1.89 -11.51 -7.35
N ASP A 48 0.97 -10.55 -7.22
CA ASP A 48 -0.46 -10.76 -7.41
C ASP A 48 -0.81 -11.22 -8.83
N TYR A 49 -0.20 -10.60 -9.84
CA TYR A 49 -0.33 -11.01 -11.23
C TYR A 49 0.20 -12.44 -11.45
N HIS A 50 1.39 -12.73 -10.93
CA HIS A 50 2.00 -14.05 -11.07
C HIS A 50 1.18 -15.15 -10.37
N LYS A 51 0.67 -14.88 -9.17
CA LYS A 51 -0.23 -15.78 -8.45
C LYS A 51 -1.52 -16.03 -9.23
N GLY A 52 -2.10 -14.99 -9.83
CA GLY A 52 -3.27 -15.13 -10.70
C GLY A 52 -2.99 -15.88 -12.00
N TYR A 53 -1.81 -15.69 -12.59
CA TYR A 53 -1.38 -16.39 -13.79
C TYR A 53 -1.22 -17.90 -13.56
N ILE A 54 -0.70 -18.30 -12.39
CA ILE A 54 -0.41 -19.71 -12.06
C ILE A 54 -1.61 -20.40 -11.38
N SER A 55 -2.59 -19.66 -10.85
CA SER A 55 -3.77 -20.28 -10.24
C SER A 55 -4.59 -21.08 -11.25
N LEU A 56 -5.12 -22.24 -10.82
CA LEU A 56 -6.04 -23.09 -11.61
C LEU A 56 -7.31 -22.34 -12.06
N ASP A 57 -7.68 -21.26 -11.36
CA ASP A 57 -8.79 -20.34 -11.69
C ASP A 57 -8.33 -19.21 -12.63
N ARG A 58 -7.54 -19.55 -13.64
CA ARG A 58 -7.02 -18.62 -14.65
C ARG A 58 -8.13 -18.18 -15.61
N SER A 59 -9.14 -17.50 -15.09
CA SER A 59 -10.16 -16.86 -15.93
C SER A 59 -9.66 -15.48 -16.37
N LEU A 60 -10.01 -15.07 -17.60
CA LEU A 60 -9.71 -13.74 -18.16
C LEU A 60 -10.23 -12.59 -17.25
N PHE A 61 -11.15 -12.91 -16.32
CA PHE A 61 -11.85 -11.97 -15.45
C PHE A 61 -11.28 -11.88 -14.03
N LEU A 62 -10.15 -12.53 -13.71
CA LEU A 62 -9.59 -12.53 -12.35
C LEU A 62 -9.27 -11.10 -11.85
N GLU A 63 -8.74 -10.24 -12.72
CA GLU A 63 -8.47 -8.84 -12.38
C GLU A 63 -9.77 -8.05 -12.15
N LEU A 64 -10.81 -8.31 -12.95
CA LEU A 64 -12.14 -7.71 -12.80
C LEU A 64 -12.82 -8.16 -11.50
N LYS A 65 -12.64 -9.42 -11.09
CA LYS A 65 -13.14 -9.96 -9.83
C LYS A 65 -12.43 -9.34 -8.63
N LYS A 66 -11.12 -9.10 -8.72
CA LYS A 66 -10.36 -8.34 -7.71
C LYS A 66 -10.81 -6.89 -7.63
N LEU A 67 -11.01 -6.23 -8.77
CA LEU A 67 -11.51 -4.85 -8.83
C LEU A 67 -12.92 -4.74 -8.21
N ALA A 68 -13.82 -5.66 -8.56
CA ALA A 68 -15.17 -5.74 -7.99
C ALA A 68 -15.14 -5.96 -6.47
N LEU A 69 -14.24 -6.83 -5.97
CA LEU A 69 -14.07 -7.06 -4.53
C LEU A 69 -13.50 -5.84 -3.81
N MET A 70 -12.55 -5.12 -4.42
CA MET A 70 -12.04 -3.87 -3.85
C MET A 70 -13.13 -2.81 -3.78
N LEU A 71 -13.83 -2.56 -4.89
CA LEU A 71 -14.92 -1.58 -4.94
C LEU A 71 -16.01 -1.91 -3.91
N THR A 72 -16.47 -3.16 -3.84
CA THR A 72 -17.48 -3.55 -2.82
C THR A 72 -17.00 -3.37 -1.39
N LYS A 73 -15.71 -3.53 -1.08
CA LYS A 73 -15.17 -3.24 0.26
C LYS A 73 -15.02 -1.74 0.57
N THR A 74 -14.95 -0.89 -0.44
CA THR A 74 -14.83 0.57 -0.24
C THR A 74 -16.20 1.24 -0.03
N TYR A 75 -17.30 0.58 -0.42
CA TYR A 75 -18.66 1.10 -0.34
C TYR A 75 -19.50 0.54 0.83
N PHE A 76 -18.92 -0.31 1.69
CA PHE A 76 -19.55 -0.85 2.91
C PHE A 76 -18.68 -0.60 4.14
#